data_AF-A0A7W4ELC7-F1
#
_entry.id   AF-A0A7W4ELC7-F1
#
_cell.length_a   1.000
_cell.length_b   1.000
_cell.length_c   1.000
_cell.angle_alpha   90.00
_cell.angle_beta   90.00
_cell.angle_gamma   90.00
#
_symmetry.space_group_name_H-M   'P 1'
#
loop_
_entity.id
_entity.type
_entity.pdbx_description
1 polymer ?
#
loop_
_entity_poly.entity_id
_entity_poly.type
_entity_poly.pdbx_seq_one_letter_code
_entity_poly.pdbx_strand_id
1 'polypeptide(L)'
;MIKSRCLAPAREEYQQPRDILLAHWLDYSATPLRIKSENCDLWRDVQNTLAERVLACLDPDTSPAVRDFVQLHLLSRGARHTTKNQQNYESRLNECIEGEAPLAGRELEWVEAKALDGLATPTELLYLRRAIGMGSVELARVTGNDEHLLERMHAAIAETFAEVGANEQCERNERIKFRAFNVDITDAKKAPEAVLVTRRTNVATCEIDTRIMLRESYVLPLANLSKDVRAEILSADRSHGTEAWAEMLANVDDLDTRISAVIDSDAAIPISTTFYAVSQTVRQEQQRRYEAERAAYNEEFCRKYPEIVEARRIASGSSASSAD
;
A
#
# COMPACT_ATOMS: atom_id res chain seq x y z
N MET A 1 15.74 -17.93 -48.85
CA MET A 1 17.06 -17.46 -48.39
C MET A 1 16.90 -16.89 -46.99
N ILE A 2 17.32 -17.65 -45.98
CA ILE A 2 17.49 -17.16 -44.60
C ILE A 2 18.96 -16.77 -44.48
N LYS A 3 19.23 -15.54 -44.05
CA LYS A 3 20.51 -15.20 -43.43
C LYS A 3 20.23 -14.52 -42.10
N SER A 4 20.23 -15.37 -41.08
CA SER A 4 20.65 -15.04 -39.71
C SER A 4 22.01 -14.34 -39.75
N ARG A 5 22.13 -13.25 -38.98
CA ARG A 5 23.37 -12.87 -38.30
C ARG A 5 23.05 -11.96 -37.13
N CYS A 6 23.08 -12.58 -35.96
CA CYS A 6 23.12 -11.98 -34.64
C CYS A 6 24.21 -10.91 -34.54
N LEU A 7 23.92 -9.82 -33.83
CA LEU A 7 24.88 -9.13 -32.98
C LEU A 7 24.14 -8.55 -31.79
N ALA A 8 23.99 -9.36 -30.74
CA ALA A 8 24.15 -8.84 -29.40
C ALA A 8 25.64 -8.99 -29.05
N PRO A 9 26.28 -7.98 -28.45
CA PRO A 9 27.23 -8.22 -27.40
C PRO A 9 26.56 -7.88 -26.06
N ALA A 10 26.61 -8.85 -25.15
CA ALA A 10 26.45 -8.75 -23.71
C ALA A 10 25.75 -7.47 -23.22
N ARG A 11 24.44 -7.56 -22.96
CA ARG A 11 23.96 -6.90 -21.74
C ARG A 11 24.80 -7.54 -20.65
N GLU A 12 25.74 -6.79 -20.06
CA GLU A 12 26.15 -7.09 -18.70
C GLU A 12 24.82 -7.16 -17.94
N GLU A 13 24.34 -8.38 -17.72
CA GLU A 13 23.28 -8.60 -16.76
C GLU A 13 23.83 -7.99 -15.50
N TYR A 14 23.23 -6.87 -15.09
CA TYR A 14 23.49 -6.25 -13.83
C TYR A 14 22.96 -7.20 -12.76
N GLN A 15 23.63 -8.35 -12.60
CA GLN A 15 23.43 -9.27 -11.50
C GLN A 15 24.11 -8.61 -10.33
N GLN A 16 23.35 -7.76 -9.65
CA GLN A 16 23.68 -7.34 -8.30
C GLN A 16 23.91 -8.61 -7.47
N PRO A 17 25.04 -8.73 -6.78
CA PRO A 17 25.25 -9.82 -5.84
C PRO A 17 24.06 -9.90 -4.89
N ARG A 18 23.55 -11.11 -4.65
CA ARG A 18 22.39 -11.36 -3.77
C ARG A 18 22.54 -10.66 -2.42
N ASP A 19 23.76 -10.57 -1.90
CA ASP A 19 24.07 -9.90 -0.63
C ASP A 19 23.78 -8.40 -0.65
N ILE A 20 23.98 -7.72 -1.79
CA ILE A 20 23.68 -6.29 -1.94
C ILE A 20 22.17 -6.06 -1.97
N LEU A 21 21.45 -6.90 -2.73
CA LEU A 21 19.98 -6.86 -2.77
C LEU A 21 19.38 -7.12 -1.39
N LEU A 22 19.90 -8.13 -0.68
CA LEU A 22 19.50 -8.45 0.68
C LEU A 22 19.70 -7.27 1.63
N ALA A 23 20.91 -6.69 1.64
CA ALA A 23 21.21 -5.54 2.49
C ALA A 23 20.29 -4.36 2.18
N HIS A 24 20.05 -4.08 0.89
CA HIS A 24 19.19 -2.99 0.46
C HIS A 24 17.72 -3.17 0.86
N TRP A 25 17.18 -4.39 0.73
CA TRP A 25 15.79 -4.66 1.11
C TRP A 25 15.57 -4.79 2.62
N LEU A 26 16.64 -5.00 3.40
CA LEU A 26 16.62 -4.93 4.87
C LEU A 26 16.81 -3.49 5.40
N ASP A 27 17.30 -2.57 4.56
CA ASP A 27 17.39 -1.12 4.83
C ASP A 27 16.03 -0.43 4.52
N TYR A 28 16.01 0.89 4.36
CA TYR A 28 14.85 1.61 3.82
C TYR A 28 14.88 1.61 2.28
N SER A 29 13.98 0.86 1.64
CA SER A 29 13.88 0.82 0.17
C SER A 29 12.43 0.75 -0.28
N ALA A 30 12.17 1.21 -1.51
CA ALA A 30 10.88 1.03 -2.13
C ALA A 30 10.65 -0.44 -2.42
N THR A 31 9.41 -0.90 -2.24
CA THR A 31 9.06 -2.24 -2.72
C THR A 31 9.30 -2.34 -4.23
N PRO A 32 10.02 -3.39 -4.71
CA PRO A 32 10.34 -3.55 -6.12
C PRO A 32 9.10 -3.42 -7.03
N LEU A 33 9.27 -2.83 -8.21
CA LEU A 33 8.18 -2.73 -9.19
C LEU A 33 7.72 -4.11 -9.66
N ARG A 34 8.63 -5.10 -9.69
CA ARG A 34 8.29 -6.49 -9.96
C ARG A 34 9.39 -7.38 -9.43
N ILE A 35 9.03 -8.33 -8.57
CA ILE A 35 10.01 -9.29 -8.05
C ILE A 35 10.34 -10.28 -9.17
N LYS A 36 11.61 -10.33 -9.57
CA LYS A 36 12.10 -11.32 -10.53
C LYS A 36 12.02 -12.73 -9.94
N SER A 37 11.74 -13.72 -10.79
CA SER A 37 11.58 -15.13 -10.39
C SER A 37 12.72 -15.67 -9.52
N GLU A 38 13.95 -15.33 -9.90
CA GLU A 38 15.20 -15.74 -9.26
C GLU A 38 15.43 -15.10 -7.88
N ASN A 39 14.66 -14.05 -7.56
CA ASN A 39 14.72 -13.31 -6.31
C ASN A 39 13.49 -13.53 -5.41
N CYS A 40 12.52 -14.37 -5.83
CA CYS A 40 11.30 -14.62 -5.05
C CYS A 40 11.58 -15.20 -3.66
N ASP A 41 12.51 -16.16 -3.57
CA ASP A 41 12.88 -16.76 -2.28
C ASP A 41 13.62 -15.76 -1.39
N LEU A 42 14.58 -15.02 -1.97
CA LEU A 42 15.30 -13.95 -1.26
C LEU A 42 14.32 -12.89 -0.71
N TRP A 43 13.34 -12.48 -1.52
CA TRP A 43 12.32 -11.54 -1.10
C TRP A 43 11.48 -12.11 0.05
N ARG A 44 11.09 -13.39 -0.02
CA ARG A 44 10.35 -14.06 1.06
C ARG A 44 11.17 -14.06 2.35
N ASP A 45 12.46 -14.37 2.27
CA ASP A 45 13.37 -14.39 3.42
C ASP A 45 13.53 -13.01 4.06
N VAL A 46 13.62 -11.95 3.24
CA VAL A 46 13.59 -10.57 3.73
C VAL A 46 12.30 -10.28 4.48
N GLN A 47 11.15 -10.62 3.91
CA GLN A 47 9.85 -10.36 4.55
C GLN A 47 9.69 -11.14 5.85
N ASN A 48 10.19 -12.38 5.92
CA ASN A 48 10.22 -13.17 7.15
C ASN A 48 11.13 -12.52 8.20
N THR A 49 12.34 -12.10 7.80
CA THR A 49 13.31 -11.44 8.68
C THR A 49 12.74 -10.15 9.27
N LEU A 50 12.09 -9.31 8.44
CA LEU A 50 11.43 -8.09 8.89
C LEU A 50 10.25 -8.41 9.83
N ALA A 51 9.49 -9.47 9.55
CA ALA A 51 8.41 -9.91 10.43
C ALA A 51 8.93 -10.36 11.80
N GLU A 52 9.99 -11.17 11.83
CA GLU A 52 10.65 -11.61 13.07
C GLU A 52 11.17 -10.44 13.89
N ARG A 53 11.78 -9.43 13.27
CA ARG A 53 12.22 -8.20 13.96
C ARG A 53 11.06 -7.50 14.67
N VAL A 54 9.93 -7.31 13.99
CA VAL A 54 8.75 -6.68 14.60
C VAL A 54 8.21 -7.54 15.74
N LEU A 55 8.11 -8.86 15.56
CA LEU A 55 7.58 -9.78 16.57
C LEU A 55 8.48 -9.86 17.80
N ALA A 56 9.80 -9.75 17.64
CA ALA A 56 10.76 -9.76 18.75
C ALA A 56 10.67 -8.51 19.64
N CYS A 57 10.16 -7.40 19.09
CA CYS A 57 9.94 -6.16 19.84
C CYS A 57 8.59 -6.10 20.56
N LEU A 58 7.72 -7.11 20.39
CA LEU A 58 6.44 -7.14 21.09
C LEU A 58 6.62 -7.45 22.57
N ASP A 59 5.83 -6.78 23.41
CA ASP A 59 5.77 -7.07 24.84
C ASP A 59 5.48 -8.58 25.06
N PRO A 60 6.21 -9.26 25.97
CA PRO A 60 5.93 -10.64 26.34
C PRO A 60 4.47 -10.90 26.74
N ASP A 61 3.79 -9.92 27.33
CA ASP A 61 2.40 -9.97 27.77
C ASP A 61 1.40 -9.68 26.64
N THR A 62 1.87 -9.36 25.43
CA THR A 62 1.01 -9.19 24.24
C THR A 62 0.23 -10.49 24.00
N SER A 63 -1.09 -10.38 23.87
CA SER A 63 -1.95 -11.57 23.70
C SER A 63 -1.54 -12.38 22.46
N PRO A 64 -1.62 -13.73 22.52
CA PRO A 64 -1.29 -14.58 21.37
C PRO A 64 -2.07 -14.20 20.10
N ALA A 65 -3.34 -13.85 20.22
CA ALA A 65 -4.17 -13.45 19.07
C ALA A 65 -3.68 -12.16 18.40
N VAL A 66 -3.19 -11.18 19.18
CA VAL A 66 -2.61 -9.94 18.64
C VAL A 66 -1.28 -10.25 17.96
N ARG A 67 -0.45 -11.11 18.56
CA ARG A 67 0.84 -11.54 17.98
C ARG A 67 0.64 -12.27 16.64
N ASP A 68 -0.27 -13.23 16.59
CA ASP A 68 -0.64 -13.96 15.38
C ASP A 68 -1.17 -13.01 14.31
N PHE A 69 -1.95 -12.00 14.71
CA PHE A 69 -2.44 -10.98 13.79
C PHE A 69 -1.32 -10.15 13.18
N VAL A 70 -0.38 -9.65 14.00
CA VAL A 70 0.79 -8.90 13.52
C VAL A 70 1.60 -9.75 12.54
N GLN A 71 1.87 -11.01 12.90
CA GLN A 71 2.60 -11.94 12.04
C GLN A 71 1.88 -12.16 10.70
N LEU A 72 0.59 -12.49 10.73
CA LEU A 72 -0.20 -12.73 9.51
C LEU A 72 -0.23 -11.49 8.63
N HIS A 73 -0.36 -10.30 9.21
CA HIS A 73 -0.38 -9.05 8.46
C HIS A 73 0.97 -8.75 7.79
N LEU A 74 2.09 -9.01 8.47
CA LEU A 74 3.43 -8.85 7.91
C LEU A 74 3.71 -9.87 6.82
N LEU A 75 3.41 -11.15 7.06
CA LEU A 75 3.66 -12.23 6.09
C LEU A 75 2.74 -12.17 4.87
N SER A 76 1.47 -11.79 5.04
CA SER A 76 0.52 -11.65 3.93
C SER A 76 0.92 -10.53 2.96
N ARG A 77 1.64 -9.51 3.42
CA ARG A 77 2.22 -8.47 2.55
C ARG A 77 3.32 -9.05 1.66
N GLY A 78 4.16 -9.95 2.19
CA GLY A 78 5.19 -10.65 1.41
C GLY A 78 4.63 -11.69 0.44
N ALA A 79 3.66 -12.48 0.89
CA ALA A 79 3.11 -13.61 0.13
C ALA A 79 2.25 -13.21 -1.08
N ARG A 80 1.68 -11.99 -1.07
CA ARG A 80 0.83 -11.57 -2.19
C ARG A 80 1.61 -11.31 -3.47
N HIS A 81 2.94 -11.18 -3.41
CA HIS A 81 3.86 -10.93 -4.54
C HIS A 81 3.44 -9.80 -5.50
N THR A 82 2.36 -9.08 -5.19
CA THR A 82 1.67 -8.09 -6.02
C THR A 82 1.50 -6.88 -5.14
N THR A 83 2.31 -5.88 -5.43
CA THR A 83 2.40 -4.66 -4.65
C THR A 83 1.66 -3.58 -5.41
N LYS A 84 1.29 -2.49 -4.71
CA LYS A 84 0.72 -1.34 -5.43
C LYS A 84 1.68 -0.80 -6.49
N ASN A 85 2.99 -0.90 -6.24
CA ASN A 85 4.01 -0.54 -7.22
C ASN A 85 3.89 -1.39 -8.48
N GLN A 86 3.83 -2.71 -8.33
CA GLN A 86 3.66 -3.62 -9.46
C GLN A 86 2.35 -3.39 -10.21
N GLN A 87 1.23 -3.27 -9.50
CA GLN A 87 -0.07 -3.01 -10.13
C GLN A 87 -0.06 -1.71 -10.95
N ASN A 88 0.49 -0.63 -10.40
CA ASN A 88 0.58 0.65 -11.12
C ASN A 88 1.53 0.56 -12.32
N TYR A 89 2.65 -0.14 -12.18
CA TYR A 89 3.63 -0.31 -13.24
C TYR A 89 3.08 -1.17 -14.39
N GLU A 90 2.54 -2.35 -14.09
CA GLU A 90 1.96 -3.27 -15.09
C GLU A 90 0.72 -2.69 -15.77
N SER A 91 -0.14 -2.00 -15.01
CA SER A 91 -1.31 -1.31 -15.58
C SER A 91 -0.89 -0.29 -16.63
N ARG A 92 0.21 0.44 -16.42
CA ARG A 92 0.70 1.43 -17.39
C ARG A 92 1.37 0.79 -18.58
N LEU A 93 2.14 -0.27 -18.39
CA LEU A 93 2.72 -1.03 -19.50
C LEU A 93 1.64 -1.57 -20.46
N ASN A 94 0.50 -2.02 -19.91
CA ASN A 94 -0.60 -2.55 -20.71
C ASN A 94 -1.42 -1.47 -21.44
N GLU A 95 -1.36 -0.22 -20.98
CA GLU A 95 -2.05 0.93 -21.60
C GLU A 95 -1.22 1.60 -22.70
N CYS A 96 0.10 1.38 -22.75
CA CYS A 96 0.94 1.86 -23.84
C CYS A 96 0.57 1.12 -25.14
N ILE A 97 -0.09 1.85 -26.04
CA ILE A 97 -0.45 1.41 -27.39
C ILE A 97 0.84 1.03 -28.15
N GLU A 98 0.82 -0.08 -28.89
CA GLU A 98 1.89 -0.47 -29.83
C GLU A 98 2.32 0.74 -30.68
N GLY A 99 3.50 1.29 -30.42
CA GLY A 99 4.09 2.39 -31.21
C GLY A 99 4.62 3.58 -30.41
N GLU A 100 4.16 3.80 -29.18
CA GLU A 100 4.78 4.77 -28.27
C GLU A 100 5.71 4.02 -27.33
N ALA A 101 7.01 3.98 -27.64
CA ALA A 101 7.99 3.46 -26.69
C ALA A 101 7.97 4.38 -25.46
N PRO A 102 7.58 3.91 -24.27
CA PRO A 102 7.37 4.79 -23.11
C PRO A 102 8.69 5.38 -22.58
N LEU A 103 9.85 4.90 -23.04
CA LEU A 103 11.16 5.27 -22.53
C LEU A 103 12.06 5.75 -23.68
N ALA A 104 12.12 7.06 -23.91
CA ALA A 104 13.10 7.65 -24.82
C ALA A 104 14.35 8.08 -24.03
N GLY A 105 15.34 7.18 -23.87
CA GLY A 105 16.66 7.52 -23.32
C GLY A 105 17.28 6.41 -22.45
N ARG A 106 18.59 6.16 -22.61
CA ARG A 106 19.34 5.12 -21.87
C ARG A 106 19.27 5.27 -20.35
N GLU A 107 19.16 6.50 -19.84
CA GLU A 107 19.05 6.75 -18.40
C GLU A 107 17.76 6.20 -17.80
N LEU A 108 16.65 6.30 -18.52
CA LEU A 108 15.35 5.87 -18.00
C LEU A 108 15.18 4.34 -18.01
N GLU A 109 15.75 3.66 -19.02
CA GLU A 109 15.85 2.19 -19.05
C GLU A 109 16.67 1.64 -17.88
N TRP A 110 17.75 2.34 -17.52
CA TRP A 110 18.59 1.96 -16.38
C TRP A 110 17.89 2.20 -15.04
N VAL A 111 17.20 3.32 -14.90
CA VAL A 111 16.35 3.61 -13.73
C VAL A 111 15.24 2.57 -13.58
N GLU A 112 14.59 2.18 -14.67
CA GLU A 112 13.59 1.12 -14.65
C GLU A 112 14.18 -0.21 -14.18
N ALA A 113 15.35 -0.61 -14.72
CA ALA A 113 16.03 -1.83 -14.30
C ALA A 113 16.33 -1.85 -12.79
N LYS A 114 16.81 -0.72 -12.24
CA LYS A 114 16.98 -0.56 -10.79
C LYS A 114 15.66 -0.66 -10.03
N ALA A 115 14.61 0.00 -10.51
CA ALA A 115 13.31 0.03 -9.85
C ALA A 115 12.65 -1.36 -9.81
N LEU A 116 12.86 -2.18 -10.84
CA LEU A 116 12.46 -3.59 -10.88
C LEU A 116 13.16 -4.41 -9.78
N ASP A 117 14.39 -4.08 -9.42
CA ASP A 117 15.12 -4.74 -8.31
C ASP A 117 14.90 -4.02 -6.96
N GLY A 118 14.10 -2.95 -6.92
CA GLY A 118 13.89 -2.13 -5.71
C GLY A 118 15.12 -1.33 -5.28
N LEU A 119 16.06 -1.09 -6.19
CA LEU A 119 17.31 -0.35 -5.95
C LEU A 119 17.26 1.12 -6.39
N ALA A 120 16.16 1.55 -7.00
CA ALA A 120 16.01 2.92 -7.47
C ALA A 120 15.86 3.88 -6.29
N THR A 121 16.49 5.05 -6.39
CA THR A 121 16.34 6.11 -5.38
C THR A 121 14.93 6.71 -5.43
N PRO A 122 14.47 7.39 -4.37
CA PRO A 122 13.19 8.09 -4.39
C PRO A 122 13.06 9.09 -5.55
N THR A 123 14.13 9.84 -5.87
CA THR A 123 14.14 10.76 -7.01
C THR A 123 14.00 10.01 -8.34
N GLU A 124 14.77 8.93 -8.53
CA GLU A 124 14.69 8.08 -9.73
C GLU A 124 13.26 7.52 -9.92
N LEU A 125 12.61 7.09 -8.84
CA LEU A 125 11.23 6.59 -8.86
C LEU A 125 10.20 7.68 -9.19
N LEU A 126 10.41 8.91 -8.73
CA LEU A 126 9.56 10.05 -9.11
C LEU A 126 9.65 10.34 -10.62
N TYR A 127 10.88 10.40 -11.16
CA TYR A 127 11.10 10.60 -12.59
C TYR A 127 10.51 9.46 -13.42
N LEU A 128 10.76 8.22 -13.03
CA LEU A 128 10.21 7.05 -13.72
C LEU A 128 8.69 7.13 -13.72
N ARG A 129 8.06 7.30 -12.56
CA ARG A 129 6.60 7.40 -12.41
C ARG A 129 6.01 8.49 -13.31
N ARG A 130 6.65 9.66 -13.40
CA ARG A 130 6.24 10.73 -14.31
C ARG A 130 6.37 10.29 -15.77
N ALA A 131 7.51 9.75 -16.16
CA ALA A 131 7.80 9.40 -17.55
C ALA A 131 6.83 8.34 -18.10
N ILE A 132 6.48 7.34 -17.30
CA ILE A 132 5.53 6.27 -17.71
C ILE A 132 4.07 6.57 -17.32
N GLY A 133 3.82 7.69 -16.65
CA GLY A 133 2.48 8.12 -16.24
C GLY A 133 1.84 7.24 -15.17
N MET A 134 2.61 6.68 -14.22
CA MET A 134 2.05 5.95 -13.08
C MET A 134 1.23 6.87 -12.16
N GLY A 135 0.06 6.41 -11.72
CA GLY A 135 -0.80 7.15 -10.80
C GLY A 135 -0.23 7.29 -9.39
N SER A 136 0.55 6.30 -8.95
CA SER A 136 1.30 6.37 -7.69
C SER A 136 2.52 5.47 -7.69
N VAL A 137 3.52 5.80 -6.88
CA VAL A 137 4.72 4.99 -6.64
C VAL A 137 5.16 5.11 -5.18
N GLU A 138 5.48 4.00 -4.54
CA GLU A 138 6.17 3.96 -3.25
C GLU A 138 7.63 4.35 -3.47
N LEU A 139 8.11 5.30 -2.67
CA LEU A 139 9.43 5.90 -2.78
C LEU A 139 10.43 5.26 -1.81
N ALA A 140 9.97 4.93 -0.61
CA ALA A 140 10.77 4.27 0.41
C ALA A 140 9.85 3.68 1.49
N ARG A 141 10.34 2.64 2.17
CA ARG A 141 9.61 1.97 3.25
C ARG A 141 10.55 1.44 4.31
N VAL A 142 10.13 1.56 5.57
CA VAL A 142 10.67 0.82 6.72
C VAL A 142 9.55 -0.05 7.30
N THR A 143 9.87 -1.28 7.68
CA THR A 143 8.95 -2.20 8.38
C THR A 143 9.33 -2.22 9.86
N GLY A 144 8.33 -2.11 10.75
CA GLY A 144 8.57 -1.89 12.18
C GLY A 144 8.87 -0.42 12.53
N ASN A 145 9.66 -0.22 13.58
CA ASN A 145 10.06 1.09 14.11
C ASN A 145 11.55 1.12 14.46
N ASP A 146 12.39 0.75 13.49
CA ASP A 146 13.83 0.96 13.62
C ASP A 146 14.12 2.46 13.43
N GLU A 147 14.33 3.16 14.53
CA GLU A 147 14.50 4.62 14.57
C GLU A 147 15.64 5.09 13.66
N HIS A 148 16.77 4.38 13.65
CA HIS A 148 17.91 4.74 12.81
C HIS A 148 17.61 4.58 11.32
N LEU A 149 16.87 3.53 10.93
CA LEU A 149 16.42 3.38 9.55
C LEU A 149 15.38 4.43 9.16
N LEU A 150 14.48 4.79 10.08
CA LEU A 150 13.50 5.85 9.86
C LEU A 150 14.19 7.21 9.66
N GLU A 151 15.13 7.58 10.53
CA GLU A 151 15.90 8.82 10.41
C GLU A 151 16.61 8.92 9.05
N ARG A 152 17.32 7.86 8.65
CA ARG A 152 17.99 7.79 7.36
C ARG A 152 17.02 7.88 6.18
N MET A 153 15.87 7.20 6.27
CA MET A 153 14.82 7.29 5.26
C MET A 153 14.28 8.71 5.12
N HIS A 154 13.97 9.37 6.24
CA HIS A 154 13.49 10.74 6.25
C HIS A 154 14.51 11.71 5.66
N ALA A 155 15.80 11.55 5.99
CA ALA A 155 16.87 12.36 5.42
C ALA A 155 16.97 12.20 3.89
N ALA A 156 16.97 10.95 3.40
CA ALA A 156 17.01 10.68 1.96
C ALA A 156 15.79 11.24 1.21
N ILE A 157 14.61 11.20 1.82
CA ILE A 157 13.39 11.78 1.25
C ILE A 157 13.46 13.32 1.23
N ALA A 158 14.02 13.94 2.27
CA ALA A 158 14.22 15.39 2.29
C ALA A 158 15.22 15.86 1.21
N GLU A 159 16.28 15.10 0.96
CA GLU A 159 17.20 15.35 -0.17
C GLU A 159 16.46 15.30 -1.51
N THR A 160 15.57 14.31 -1.69
CA THR A 160 14.71 14.23 -2.87
C THR A 160 13.80 15.45 -3.03
N PHE A 161 13.28 16.02 -1.94
CA PHE A 161 12.45 17.23 -2.02
C PHE A 161 13.23 18.41 -2.60
N ALA A 162 14.46 18.62 -2.14
CA ALA A 162 15.35 19.65 -2.66
C ALA A 162 15.66 19.44 -4.15
N GLU A 163 15.94 18.19 -4.54
CA GLU A 163 16.31 17.84 -5.91
C GLU A 163 15.16 18.08 -6.91
N VAL A 164 13.92 17.74 -6.54
CA VAL A 164 12.75 17.87 -7.43
C VAL A 164 11.98 19.18 -7.25
N GLY A 165 12.48 20.09 -6.39
CA GLY A 165 11.82 21.36 -6.07
C GLY A 165 10.44 21.17 -5.44
N ALA A 166 10.28 20.16 -4.57
CA ALA A 166 9.03 19.92 -3.86
C ALA A 166 8.82 20.98 -2.76
N ASN A 167 7.60 21.50 -2.68
CA ASN A 167 7.19 22.39 -1.61
C ASN A 167 6.72 21.57 -0.41
N GLU A 168 7.53 21.55 0.64
CA GLU A 168 7.18 20.92 1.91
C GLU A 168 5.93 21.55 2.51
N GLN A 169 5.07 20.70 3.06
CA GLN A 169 3.84 21.11 3.73
C GLN A 169 4.13 21.28 5.22
N CYS A 170 4.10 22.52 5.71
CA CYS A 170 4.29 22.80 7.13
C CYS A 170 3.07 22.41 7.99
N GLU A 171 1.88 22.32 7.39
CA GLU A 171 0.65 21.93 8.09
C GLU A 171 0.43 20.42 8.00
N ARG A 172 0.30 19.77 9.17
CA ARG A 172 -0.06 18.36 9.31
C ARG A 172 -1.51 18.16 8.86
N ASN A 173 -1.69 17.94 7.56
CA ASN A 173 -2.94 17.42 7.00
C ASN A 173 -3.01 15.91 7.25
N GLU A 174 -3.22 15.55 8.52
CA GLU A 174 -3.32 14.17 8.97
C GLU A 174 -4.69 13.59 8.66
N ARG A 175 -4.72 12.32 8.23
CA ARG A 175 -5.94 11.55 8.02
C ARG A 175 -5.74 10.16 8.58
N ILE A 176 -6.58 9.79 9.53
CA ILE A 176 -6.61 8.44 10.09
C ILE A 176 -7.59 7.58 9.31
N LYS A 177 -7.17 6.36 9.01
CA LYS A 177 -8.02 5.32 8.43
C LYS A 177 -8.00 4.09 9.30
N PHE A 178 -9.17 3.57 9.59
CA PHE A 178 -9.35 2.31 10.30
C PHE A 178 -9.49 1.17 9.31
N ARG A 179 -8.98 -0.01 9.68
CA ARG A 179 -9.29 -1.26 9.01
C ARG A 179 -9.55 -2.32 10.07
N ALA A 180 -10.79 -2.79 10.13
CA ALA A 180 -11.18 -3.87 11.01
C ALA A 180 -10.43 -5.14 10.62
N PHE A 181 -9.99 -5.92 11.61
CA PHE A 181 -9.54 -7.27 11.40
C PHE A 181 -10.50 -8.26 12.08
N ASN A 182 -10.76 -9.36 11.38
CA ASN A 182 -11.36 -10.55 11.96
C ASN A 182 -10.37 -11.69 11.70
N VAL A 183 -9.83 -12.26 12.78
CA VAL A 183 -9.01 -13.49 12.73
C VAL A 183 -9.78 -14.60 12.01
N ASP A 184 -11.10 -14.58 12.16
CA ASP A 184 -12.01 -15.52 11.53
C ASP A 184 -13.09 -14.78 10.74
N ILE A 185 -13.03 -14.87 9.40
CA ILE A 185 -14.02 -14.25 8.49
C ILE A 185 -15.44 -14.80 8.76
N THR A 186 -15.52 -15.98 9.39
CA THR A 186 -16.78 -16.68 9.65
C THR A 186 -17.51 -16.21 10.91
N ASP A 187 -16.86 -15.49 11.83
CA ASP A 187 -17.48 -15.00 13.06
C ASP A 187 -17.31 -13.47 13.22
N ALA A 188 -18.01 -12.73 12.37
CA ALA A 188 -18.10 -11.27 12.45
C ALA A 188 -18.72 -10.75 13.77
N LYS A 189 -19.23 -11.63 14.65
CA LYS A 189 -19.82 -11.27 15.93
C LYS A 189 -18.81 -11.24 17.08
N LYS A 190 -17.61 -11.80 16.92
CA LYS A 190 -16.56 -11.71 17.95
C LYS A 190 -15.96 -10.31 17.97
N ALA A 191 -15.90 -9.71 19.17
CA ALA A 191 -15.27 -8.40 19.36
C ALA A 191 -13.79 -8.44 18.94
N PRO A 192 -13.28 -7.41 18.23
CA PRO A 192 -11.89 -7.36 17.84
C PRO A 192 -10.98 -7.24 19.08
N GLU A 193 -9.83 -7.91 19.06
CA GLU A 193 -8.77 -7.78 20.10
C GLU A 193 -7.73 -6.72 19.74
N ALA A 194 -7.61 -6.38 18.45
CA ALA A 194 -6.81 -5.28 17.94
C ALA A 194 -7.44 -4.64 16.71
N VAL A 195 -7.02 -3.41 16.39
CA VAL A 195 -7.40 -2.71 15.15
C VAL A 195 -6.17 -2.33 14.35
N LEU A 196 -6.24 -2.41 13.02
CA LEU A 196 -5.21 -1.86 12.14
C LEU A 196 -5.57 -0.40 11.83
N VAL A 197 -4.66 0.51 12.15
CA VAL A 197 -4.81 1.94 11.87
C VAL A 197 -3.74 2.38 10.88
N THR A 198 -4.10 3.33 10.02
CA THR A 198 -3.18 3.97 9.09
C THR A 198 -3.29 5.48 9.23
N ARG A 199 -2.22 6.13 9.68
CA ARG A 199 -2.05 7.59 9.65
C ARG A 199 -1.47 7.98 8.29
N ARG A 200 -2.05 9.01 7.66
CA ARG A 200 -1.57 9.55 6.39
C ARG A 200 -1.36 11.05 6.51
N THR A 201 -0.20 11.51 6.07
CA THR A 201 0.18 12.92 6.11
C THR A 201 0.63 13.34 4.73
N ASN A 202 0.12 14.46 4.24
CA ASN A 202 0.68 15.09 3.04
C ASN A 202 1.95 15.84 3.46
N VAL A 203 3.12 15.39 3.02
CA VAL A 203 4.41 15.93 3.47
C VAL A 203 4.99 16.96 2.52
N ALA A 204 4.73 16.80 1.22
CA ALA A 204 5.21 17.73 0.21
C ALA A 204 4.35 17.66 -1.04
N THR A 205 4.38 18.73 -1.82
CA THR A 205 3.78 18.77 -3.16
C THR A 205 4.85 19.13 -4.17
N CYS A 206 5.01 18.31 -5.20
CA CYS A 206 5.87 18.62 -6.34
C CYS A 206 5.02 18.73 -7.60
N GLU A 207 5.45 19.58 -8.53
CA GLU A 207 4.71 19.82 -9.77
C GLU A 207 3.25 20.30 -9.50
N ILE A 208 2.42 20.35 -10.55
CA ILE A 208 1.06 20.92 -10.43
C ILE A 208 0.10 19.97 -9.67
N ASP A 209 0.32 18.65 -9.73
CA ASP A 209 -0.68 17.68 -9.29
C ASP A 209 -0.11 16.49 -8.49
N THR A 210 1.19 16.49 -8.19
CA THR A 210 1.84 15.39 -7.48
C THR A 210 1.98 15.71 -5.99
N ARG A 211 1.45 14.81 -5.16
CA ARG A 211 1.57 14.86 -3.70
C ARG A 211 2.47 13.75 -3.22
N ILE A 212 3.40 14.09 -2.35
CA ILE A 212 4.21 13.13 -1.60
C ILE A 212 3.53 12.95 -0.25
N MET A 213 3.22 11.69 0.04
CA MET A 213 2.45 11.30 1.21
C MET A 213 3.31 10.40 2.09
N LEU A 214 3.26 10.64 3.40
CA LEU A 214 3.71 9.72 4.43
C LEU A 214 2.54 8.86 4.86
N ARG A 215 2.74 7.55 4.94
CA ARG A 215 1.78 6.59 5.48
C ARG A 215 2.44 5.75 6.54
N GLU A 216 1.89 5.81 7.74
CA GLU A 216 2.32 4.99 8.86
C GLU A 216 1.20 4.01 9.22
N SER A 217 1.55 2.76 9.48
CA SER A 217 0.60 1.70 9.79
C SER A 217 0.92 1.09 11.14
N TYR A 218 -0.11 0.94 11.97
CA TYR A 218 0.00 0.45 13.33
C TYR A 218 -1.07 -0.58 13.62
N VAL A 219 -0.75 -1.55 14.47
CA VAL A 219 -1.74 -2.39 15.14
C VAL A 219 -1.94 -1.82 16.54
N LEU A 220 -3.19 -1.55 16.91
CA LEU A 220 -3.55 -1.05 18.24
C LEU A 220 -4.27 -2.17 19.00
N PRO A 221 -3.63 -2.80 20.00
CA PRO A 221 -4.30 -3.75 20.89
C PRO A 221 -5.40 -3.01 21.69
N LEU A 222 -6.64 -3.50 21.68
CA LEU A 222 -7.73 -2.84 22.42
C LEU A 222 -7.48 -2.82 23.93
N ALA A 223 -6.70 -3.76 24.44
CA ALA A 223 -6.29 -3.80 25.85
C ALA A 223 -5.45 -2.58 26.26
N ASN A 224 -4.72 -1.99 25.32
CA ASN A 224 -3.82 -0.85 25.57
C ASN A 224 -4.54 0.51 25.38
N LEU A 225 -5.80 0.49 24.95
CA LEU A 225 -6.59 1.71 24.73
C LEU A 225 -7.32 2.14 26.00
N SER A 226 -7.61 3.44 26.10
CA SER A 226 -8.49 3.95 27.14
C SER A 226 -9.89 3.33 27.06
N LYS A 227 -10.61 3.28 28.18
CA LYS A 227 -11.94 2.67 28.23
C LYS A 227 -12.91 3.29 27.22
N ASP A 228 -12.84 4.61 27.03
CA ASP A 228 -13.74 5.36 26.17
C ASP A 228 -13.46 5.09 24.69
N VAL A 229 -12.18 5.18 24.27
CA VAL A 229 -11.77 4.85 22.88
C VAL A 229 -12.10 3.40 22.55
N ARG A 230 -11.86 2.49 23.49
CA ARG A 230 -12.20 1.08 23.33
C ARG A 230 -13.71 0.88 23.17
N ALA A 231 -14.52 1.56 23.97
CA ALA A 231 -15.98 1.46 23.89
C ALA A 231 -16.50 1.95 22.54
N GLU A 232 -15.98 3.06 22.02
CA GLU A 232 -16.36 3.60 20.71
C GLU A 232 -16.05 2.60 19.58
N ILE A 233 -14.82 2.07 19.55
CA ILE A 233 -14.40 1.06 18.57
C ILE A 233 -15.31 -0.18 18.59
N LEU A 234 -15.68 -0.64 19.80
CA LEU A 234 -16.53 -1.80 20.00
C LEU A 234 -18.02 -1.54 19.72
N SER A 235 -18.47 -0.28 19.84
CA SER A 235 -19.86 0.10 19.61
C SER A 235 -20.23 0.21 18.13
N ALA A 236 -19.24 0.44 17.25
CA ALA A 236 -19.48 0.59 15.83
C ALA A 236 -19.94 -0.74 15.20
N ASP A 237 -21.04 -0.68 14.45
CA ASP A 237 -21.64 -1.87 13.84
C ASP A 237 -20.75 -2.43 12.73
N ARG A 238 -20.48 -3.74 12.82
CA ARG A 238 -19.64 -4.50 11.89
C ARG A 238 -20.46 -5.34 10.92
N SER A 239 -21.79 -5.38 11.08
CA SER A 239 -22.70 -6.21 10.30
C SER A 239 -22.65 -5.88 8.79
N HIS A 240 -22.33 -4.63 8.45
CA HIS A 240 -22.23 -4.13 7.08
C HIS A 240 -20.81 -4.24 6.48
N GLY A 241 -19.89 -4.94 7.15
CA GLY A 241 -18.53 -5.19 6.67
C GLY A 241 -17.50 -4.14 7.09
N THR A 242 -16.25 -4.37 6.69
CA THR A 242 -15.09 -3.59 7.18
C THR A 242 -15.07 -2.14 6.73
N GLU A 243 -15.56 -1.85 5.51
CA GLU A 243 -15.55 -0.49 4.95
C GLU A 243 -16.58 0.41 5.63
N ALA A 244 -17.83 -0.06 5.76
CA ALA A 244 -18.88 0.66 6.48
C ALA A 244 -18.50 0.91 7.95
N TRP A 245 -17.90 -0.09 8.61
CA TRP A 245 -17.40 0.07 9.98
C TRP A 245 -16.29 1.14 10.08
N ALA A 246 -15.34 1.14 9.16
CA ALA A 246 -14.27 2.13 9.14
C ALA A 246 -14.81 3.56 8.89
N GLU A 247 -15.86 3.70 8.08
CA GLU A 247 -16.55 4.97 7.85
C GLU A 247 -17.31 5.43 9.09
N MET A 248 -17.99 4.52 9.79
CA MET A 248 -18.64 4.84 11.07
C MET A 248 -17.63 5.38 12.09
N LEU A 249 -16.47 4.72 12.25
CA LEU A 249 -15.42 5.19 13.15
C LEU A 249 -14.82 6.53 12.73
N ALA A 250 -14.67 6.78 11.42
CA ALA A 250 -14.17 8.06 10.93
C ALA A 250 -15.13 9.23 11.24
N ASN A 251 -16.40 8.95 11.51
CA ASN A 251 -17.42 9.93 11.86
C ASN A 251 -17.62 10.07 13.38
N VAL A 252 -16.85 9.37 14.21
CA VAL A 252 -16.88 9.56 15.67
C VAL A 252 -16.06 10.79 16.01
N ASP A 253 -16.69 11.76 16.68
CA ASP A 253 -16.07 13.02 17.07
C ASP A 253 -14.77 12.79 17.85
N ASP A 254 -13.70 13.46 17.41
CA ASP A 254 -12.39 13.49 18.06
C ASP A 254 -11.70 12.12 18.24
N LEU A 255 -12.23 11.06 17.61
CA LEU A 255 -11.61 9.74 17.68
C LEU A 255 -10.27 9.73 16.94
N ASP A 256 -10.13 10.50 15.87
CA ASP A 256 -8.88 10.65 15.14
C ASP A 256 -7.78 11.31 16.00
N THR A 257 -8.07 12.42 16.68
CA THR A 257 -7.11 13.06 17.61
C THR A 257 -6.66 12.10 18.70
N ARG A 258 -7.61 11.39 19.32
CA ARG A 258 -7.31 10.43 20.39
C ARG A 258 -6.49 9.25 19.89
N ILE A 259 -6.74 8.77 18.68
CA ILE A 259 -5.94 7.70 18.07
C ILE A 259 -4.57 8.20 17.65
N SER A 260 -4.41 9.44 17.16
CA SER A 260 -3.10 10.04 16.93
C SER A 260 -2.28 10.07 18.22
N ALA A 261 -2.87 10.47 19.36
CA ALA A 261 -2.19 10.46 20.64
C ALA A 261 -1.76 9.05 21.10
N VAL A 262 -2.55 8.02 20.77
CA VAL A 262 -2.18 6.61 21.03
C VAL A 262 -1.02 6.17 20.13
N ILE A 263 -1.03 6.58 18.86
CA ILE A 263 0.04 6.28 17.90
C ILE A 263 1.37 6.91 18.34
N ASP A 264 1.33 8.12 18.87
CA ASP A 264 2.51 8.83 19.37
C ASP A 264 2.99 8.32 20.76
N SER A 265 2.40 7.23 21.24
CA SER A 265 2.76 6.56 22.50
C SER A 265 3.25 5.12 22.23
N ASP A 266 3.82 4.47 23.26
CA ASP A 266 4.29 3.08 23.16
C ASP A 266 3.16 2.03 23.09
N ALA A 267 1.89 2.46 23.13
CA ALA A 267 0.73 1.56 23.09
C ALA A 267 0.48 0.96 21.70
N ALA A 268 1.02 1.58 20.64
CA ALA A 268 0.84 1.18 19.26
C ALA A 268 1.97 0.25 18.80
N ILE A 269 1.61 -0.85 18.12
CA ILE A 269 2.59 -1.74 17.49
C ILE A 269 2.87 -1.23 16.08
N PRO A 270 4.07 -0.72 15.79
CA PRO A 270 4.42 -0.19 14.48
C PRO A 270 4.59 -1.33 13.48
N ILE A 271 3.92 -1.20 12.33
CA ILE A 271 4.00 -2.19 11.25
C ILE A 271 4.87 -1.68 10.12
N SER A 272 4.66 -0.45 9.67
CA SER A 272 5.46 0.11 8.58
C SER A 272 5.26 1.60 8.42
N THR A 273 6.32 2.29 8.05
CA THR A 273 6.33 3.67 7.58
C THR A 273 6.68 3.68 6.09
N THR A 274 5.90 4.42 5.29
CA THR A 274 6.03 4.41 3.83
C THR A 274 5.88 5.82 3.27
N PHE A 275 6.85 6.27 2.48
CA PHE A 275 6.71 7.43 1.61
C PHE A 275 6.22 6.98 0.24
N TYR A 276 5.23 7.68 -0.31
CA TYR A 276 4.73 7.40 -1.66
C TYR A 276 4.25 8.68 -2.34
N ALA A 277 4.47 8.75 -3.65
CA ALA A 277 3.97 9.84 -4.47
C ALA A 277 2.68 9.44 -5.18
N VAL A 278 1.79 10.42 -5.38
CA VAL A 278 0.50 10.25 -6.07
C VAL A 278 0.26 11.44 -6.98
N SER A 279 -0.04 11.21 -8.27
CA SER A 279 -0.71 12.24 -9.07
C SER A 279 -2.21 12.16 -8.85
N GLN A 280 -2.78 13.30 -8.50
CA GLN A 280 -4.21 13.42 -8.35
C GLN A 280 -4.93 13.26 -9.70
N THR A 281 -4.39 13.81 -10.77
CA THR A 281 -4.99 13.76 -12.12
C THR A 281 -5.02 12.34 -12.66
N VAL A 282 -3.88 11.66 -12.69
CA VAL A 282 -3.78 10.28 -13.21
C VAL A 282 -4.66 9.36 -12.38
N ARG A 283 -4.67 9.53 -11.06
CA ARG A 283 -5.52 8.71 -10.18
C ARG A 283 -7.02 8.94 -10.42
N GLN A 284 -7.44 10.18 -10.65
CA GLN A 284 -8.84 10.48 -10.99
C GLN A 284 -9.23 9.87 -12.33
N GLU A 285 -8.34 9.93 -13.32
CA GLU A 285 -8.58 9.31 -14.63
C GLU A 285 -8.69 7.78 -14.52
N GLN A 286 -7.75 7.14 -13.83
CA GLN A 286 -7.79 5.71 -13.54
C GLN A 286 -9.07 5.31 -12.81
N GLN A 287 -9.50 6.10 -11.82
CA GLN A 287 -10.75 5.85 -11.09
C GLN A 287 -11.98 5.94 -12.00
N ARG A 288 -12.06 6.98 -12.85
CA ARG A 288 -13.16 7.11 -13.82
C ARG A 288 -13.23 5.94 -14.79
N ARG A 289 -12.08 5.49 -15.29
CA ARG A 289 -11.99 4.33 -16.19
C ARG A 289 -12.47 3.06 -15.50
N TYR A 290 -11.98 2.80 -14.29
CA TYR A 290 -12.40 1.65 -13.49
C TYR A 290 -13.91 1.66 -13.22
N GLU A 291 -14.48 2.82 -12.89
CA GLU A 291 -15.93 2.97 -12.70
C GLU A 291 -16.71 2.71 -13.99
N ALA A 292 -16.22 3.19 -15.13
CA ALA A 292 -16.83 2.94 -16.44
C ALA A 292 -16.77 1.45 -16.83
N GLU A 293 -15.63 0.80 -16.65
CA GLU A 293 -15.46 -0.65 -16.90
C GLU A 293 -16.36 -1.48 -15.98
N ARG A 294 -16.41 -1.13 -14.70
CA ARG A 294 -17.29 -1.80 -13.73
C ARG A 294 -18.77 -1.60 -14.08
N ALA A 295 -19.16 -0.42 -14.56
CA ALA A 295 -20.52 -0.15 -15.01
C ALA A 295 -20.86 -1.00 -16.24
N ALA A 296 -19.98 -1.05 -17.25
CA ALA A 296 -20.16 -1.86 -18.44
C ALA A 296 -20.23 -3.37 -18.11
N TYR A 297 -19.35 -3.86 -17.24
CA TYR A 297 -19.39 -5.24 -16.75
C TYR A 297 -20.69 -5.54 -16.00
N ASN A 298 -21.13 -4.64 -15.12
CA ASN A 298 -22.38 -4.82 -14.39
C ASN A 298 -23.59 -4.83 -15.34
N GLU A 299 -23.62 -3.97 -16.36
CA GLU A 299 -24.67 -3.97 -17.38
C GLU A 299 -24.69 -5.30 -18.15
N GLU A 300 -23.50 -5.79 -18.56
CA GLU A 300 -23.37 -7.08 -19.23
C GLU A 300 -23.80 -8.24 -18.33
N PHE A 301 -23.39 -8.23 -17.05
CA PHE A 301 -23.75 -9.22 -16.06
C PHE A 301 -25.27 -9.25 -15.83
N CYS A 302 -25.90 -8.09 -15.65
CA CYS A 302 -27.35 -7.98 -15.49
C CYS A 302 -28.10 -8.50 -16.71
N ARG A 303 -27.58 -8.26 -17.92
CA ARG A 303 -28.16 -8.79 -19.17
C ARG A 303 -28.00 -10.30 -19.30
N LYS A 304 -26.83 -10.84 -18.92
CA LYS A 304 -26.51 -12.28 -19.07
C LYS A 304 -27.11 -13.16 -17.98
N TYR A 305 -27.27 -12.64 -16.76
CA TYR A 305 -27.67 -13.40 -15.58
C TYR A 305 -28.82 -12.72 -14.80
N PRO A 306 -29.97 -12.43 -15.44
CA PRO A 306 -31.09 -11.77 -14.78
C PRO A 306 -31.63 -12.54 -13.57
N GLU A 307 -31.57 -13.88 -13.60
CA GLU A 307 -31.97 -14.75 -12.50
C GLU A 307 -31.11 -14.58 -11.24
N ILE A 308 -29.81 -14.32 -11.39
CA ILE A 308 -28.90 -14.08 -10.26
C ILE A 308 -29.18 -12.71 -9.64
N VAL A 309 -29.44 -11.70 -10.48
CA VAL A 309 -29.82 -10.36 -10.02
C VAL A 309 -31.13 -10.41 -9.24
N GLU A 310 -32.12 -11.14 -9.74
CA GLU A 310 -33.42 -11.30 -9.09
C GLU A 310 -33.31 -12.07 -7.77
N ALA A 311 -32.54 -13.16 -7.74
CA ALA A 311 -32.27 -13.88 -6.50
C ALA A 311 -31.58 -12.99 -5.45
N ARG A 312 -30.66 -12.12 -5.87
CA ARG A 312 -29.99 -11.15 -4.99
C ARG A 312 -30.97 -10.09 -4.47
N ARG A 313 -31.89 -9.61 -5.29
CA ARG A 313 -32.97 -8.67 -4.89
C ARG A 313 -33.88 -9.28 -3.83
N ILE A 314 -34.32 -10.51 -4.05
CA ILE A 314 -35.16 -11.27 -3.10
C ILE A 314 -34.40 -11.50 -1.78
N ALA A 315 -33.13 -11.90 -1.85
CA ALA A 315 -32.31 -12.16 -0.67
C ALA A 315 -31.95 -10.89 0.14
N SER A 316 -31.88 -9.73 -0.52
CA SER A 316 -31.59 -8.44 0.14
C SER A 316 -32.84 -7.73 0.67
N GLY A 317 -34.02 -8.38 0.64
CA GLY A 317 -35.25 -7.83 1.21
C GLY A 317 -35.76 -6.57 0.51
N SER A 318 -35.24 -6.26 -0.68
CA SER A 318 -35.69 -5.13 -1.50
C SER A 318 -37.00 -5.51 -2.19
N SER A 319 -38.06 -5.62 -1.39
CA SER A 319 -39.44 -5.67 -1.84
C SER A 319 -39.75 -4.36 -2.57
N ALA A 320 -39.87 -4.41 -3.89
CA ALA A 320 -40.52 -3.34 -4.63
C ALA A 320 -41.97 -3.26 -4.14
N SER A 321 -42.25 -2.27 -3.28
CA SER A 321 -43.60 -1.87 -2.92
C SER A 321 -44.11 -0.94 -4.02
N SER A 322 -44.99 -1.48 -4.86
CA SER A 322 -46.10 -0.79 -5.56
C SER A 322 -46.83 -1.90 -6.33
N ALA A 323 -47.98 -2.44 -5.89
CA ALA A 323 -49.29 -1.78 -5.90
C ALA A 323 -49.49 -1.01 -7.21
N ASP A 324 -49.90 -1.70 -8.28
CA ASP A 324 -51.32 -2.00 -8.62
C ASP A 324 -51.42 -3.31 -9.40
#